data_AF-A0A8J4CR28-F1
#
_entry.id   AF-A0A8J4CR28-F1
#
_cell.length_a   1.000
_cell.length_b   1.000
_cell.length_c   1.000
_cell.angle_alpha   90.00
_cell.angle_beta   90.00
_cell.angle_gamma   90.00
#
_symmetry.space_group_name_H-M   'P 1'
#
loop_
_entity.id
_entity.type
_entity.pdbx_description
1 polymer ?
#
loop_
_entity_poly.entity_id
_entity_poly.type
_entity_poly.pdbx_seq_one_letter_code
_entity_poly.pdbx_strand_id
1 'polypeptide(L)'
;MQAVAGRCNRAQPFTSSRPVVARLHSGATARRAARPSQNVVANAVVSESGAVDVEQYEDELDLPMTAGTPLAPAGDKVRLRIRMRSYEVKLLEDCITQIQTVADATGAVFKGPVMLPTKKRVYCVLRSPHVNKDAREHFEIRTHHRLVDLKNLSAETVSMMMQWVPPSGVEVECSIA
;
A
#
# COMPACT_ATOMS: atom_id res chain seq x y z
N MET A 1 -67.71 -1.30 28.04
CA MET A 1 -66.92 -2.33 27.34
C MET A 1 -65.45 -2.03 27.54
N GLN A 2 -64.78 -2.96 28.23
CA GLN A 2 -63.34 -3.25 28.36
C GLN A 2 -62.28 -2.14 28.36
N ALA A 3 -61.58 -2.06 29.49
CA ALA A 3 -60.20 -1.61 29.62
C ALA A 3 -59.23 -2.69 29.09
N VAL A 4 -58.16 -2.27 28.38
CA VAL A 4 -56.96 -3.10 28.18
C VAL A 4 -55.73 -2.20 28.29
N ALA A 5 -54.95 -2.45 29.34
CA ALA A 5 -53.60 -1.96 29.55
C ALA A 5 -52.62 -2.66 28.58
N GLY A 6 -51.67 -1.91 28.01
CA GLY A 6 -50.72 -2.42 27.01
C GLY A 6 -49.32 -1.82 27.11
N ARG A 7 -48.63 -2.16 28.21
CA ARG A 7 -47.18 -2.34 28.40
C ARG A 7 -46.21 -1.50 27.54
N CYS A 8 -45.57 -0.58 28.26
CA CYS A 8 -44.18 -0.19 28.15
C CYS A 8 -43.22 -1.27 27.61
N ASN A 9 -42.58 -1.01 26.46
CA ASN A 9 -41.38 -1.73 26.05
C ASN A 9 -40.12 -1.01 26.56
N ARG A 10 -39.77 -1.49 27.74
CA ARG A 10 -38.53 -1.39 28.50
C ARG A 10 -37.27 -1.43 27.62
N ALA A 11 -36.41 -0.44 27.82
CA ALA A 11 -35.00 -0.48 27.48
C ALA A 11 -34.35 -1.76 28.03
N GLN A 12 -33.59 -2.49 27.21
CA GLN A 12 -32.70 -3.53 27.73
C GLN A 12 -31.32 -2.93 28.03
N PRO A 13 -30.83 -2.99 29.27
CA PRO A 13 -29.44 -2.72 29.57
C PRO A 13 -28.55 -3.92 29.23
N PHE A 14 -27.35 -3.59 28.75
CA PHE A 14 -26.18 -4.44 28.75
C PHE A 14 -26.01 -5.16 30.09
N THR A 15 -25.92 -6.50 30.08
CA THR A 15 -25.15 -7.20 31.10
C THR A 15 -24.33 -8.33 30.47
N SER A 16 -23.04 -8.27 30.75
CA SER A 16 -21.99 -9.22 30.48
C SER A 16 -22.19 -10.52 31.26
N SER A 17 -22.04 -11.67 30.60
CA SER A 17 -21.36 -12.83 31.20
C SER A 17 -21.05 -13.90 30.14
N ARG A 18 -19.77 -13.97 29.75
CA ARG A 18 -19.12 -15.25 29.40
C ARG A 18 -18.92 -16.02 30.72
N PRO A 19 -18.96 -17.37 30.77
CA PRO A 19 -17.79 -18.14 30.32
C PRO A 19 -18.01 -19.55 29.72
N VAL A 20 -17.05 -19.91 28.84
CA VAL A 20 -16.29 -21.18 28.69
C VAL A 20 -16.97 -22.53 29.02
N VAL A 21 -17.01 -23.46 28.06
CA VAL A 21 -16.38 -24.81 28.10
C VAL A 21 -16.51 -25.53 26.73
N ALA A 22 -15.48 -26.30 26.44
CA ALA A 22 -15.13 -27.01 25.21
C ALA A 22 -16.05 -28.16 24.78
N ARG A 23 -15.98 -28.52 23.49
CA ARG A 23 -16.00 -29.92 23.03
C ARG A 23 -15.21 -30.08 21.72
N LEU A 24 -14.05 -30.71 21.84
CA LEU A 24 -13.37 -31.38 20.74
C LEU A 24 -14.27 -32.50 20.20
N HIS A 25 -14.32 -32.64 18.88
CA HIS A 25 -14.59 -33.94 18.26
C HIS A 25 -13.36 -34.34 17.45
N SER A 26 -12.77 -35.41 17.97
CA SER A 26 -11.64 -36.19 17.48
C SER A 26 -11.95 -36.94 16.18
N GLY A 27 -10.93 -37.07 15.32
CA GLY A 27 -10.97 -37.97 14.18
C GLY A 27 -9.64 -37.96 13.41
N ALA A 28 -8.56 -38.41 14.04
CA ALA A 28 -7.30 -38.72 13.37
C ALA A 28 -7.29 -40.21 12.99
N THR A 29 -6.93 -40.53 11.74
CA THR A 29 -5.99 -41.64 11.43
C THR A 29 -5.61 -41.70 9.94
N ALA A 30 -4.29 -41.58 9.72
CA ALA A 30 -3.44 -42.36 8.82
C ALA A 30 -3.76 -42.48 7.32
N ARG A 31 -2.82 -42.01 6.48
CA ARG A 31 -1.94 -42.89 5.67
C ARG A 31 -0.77 -42.12 5.05
N ARG A 32 0.44 -42.50 5.47
CA ARG A 32 1.73 -42.28 4.81
C ARG A 32 2.16 -43.63 4.23
N ALA A 33 2.34 -43.71 2.91
CA ALA A 33 3.07 -44.73 2.12
C ALA A 33 2.66 -44.51 0.66
N ALA A 34 3.45 -44.68 -0.39
CA ALA A 34 4.85 -44.90 -0.68
C ALA A 34 4.97 -44.63 -2.21
N ARG A 35 6.14 -44.23 -2.71
CA ARG A 35 6.41 -44.07 -4.16
C ARG A 35 6.31 -45.44 -4.89
N PRO A 36 6.10 -45.45 -6.22
CA PRO A 36 7.17 -45.93 -7.11
C PRO A 36 7.33 -45.04 -8.37
N SER A 37 8.54 -44.56 -8.65
CA SER A 37 9.46 -45.09 -9.66
C SER A 37 8.96 -44.99 -11.10
N GLN A 38 9.44 -43.99 -11.84
CA GLN A 38 9.84 -44.18 -13.23
C GLN A 38 11.08 -43.32 -13.51
N ASN A 39 12.15 -44.04 -13.84
CA ASN A 39 13.43 -43.54 -14.31
C ASN A 39 13.28 -42.92 -15.70
N VAL A 40 13.93 -41.79 -15.93
CA VAL A 40 14.56 -41.49 -17.24
C VAL A 40 15.97 -40.96 -16.97
N VAL A 41 16.92 -41.83 -17.26
CA VAL A 41 18.36 -41.64 -17.55
C VAL A 41 18.53 -40.48 -18.57
N ALA A 42 19.59 -39.69 -18.73
CA ALA A 42 21.02 -39.70 -18.47
C ALA A 42 21.45 -38.21 -18.66
N ASN A 43 22.47 -37.64 -18.01
CA ASN A 43 23.87 -37.99 -18.19
C ASN A 43 24.68 -37.48 -17.00
N ALA A 44 25.55 -38.37 -16.54
CA ALA A 44 26.65 -38.11 -15.64
C ALA A 44 27.82 -37.47 -16.39
N VAL A 45 28.58 -36.62 -15.70
CA VAL A 45 30.03 -36.77 -15.59
C VAL A 45 30.47 -36.24 -14.22
N VAL A 46 30.84 -37.18 -13.35
CA VAL A 46 31.72 -36.96 -12.20
C VAL A 46 33.08 -37.52 -12.62
N SER A 47 34.15 -36.79 -12.34
CA SER A 47 35.48 -37.37 -12.19
C SER A 47 35.92 -37.09 -10.75
N GLU A 48 35.94 -38.15 -9.95
CA GLU A 48 36.52 -38.21 -8.62
C GLU A 48 38.05 -38.19 -8.70
N SER A 49 38.71 -37.59 -7.71
CA SER A 49 39.69 -38.27 -6.85
C SER A 49 40.52 -37.25 -6.06
N GLY A 50 40.51 -37.36 -4.73
CA GLY A 50 41.41 -36.64 -3.84
C GLY A 50 41.01 -36.83 -2.39
N ALA A 51 41.77 -37.64 -1.67
CA ALA A 51 41.52 -38.14 -0.32
C ALA A 51 41.54 -37.08 0.79
N VAL A 52 40.85 -37.43 1.90
CA VAL A 52 41.08 -37.21 3.37
C VAL A 52 41.92 -35.98 3.76
N ASP A 53 41.45 -35.10 4.66
CA ASP A 53 41.95 -35.07 6.05
C ASP A 53 40.98 -34.41 7.06
N VAL A 54 40.87 -35.02 8.24
CA VAL A 54 40.01 -34.63 9.39
C VAL A 54 40.82 -33.94 10.50
N GLU A 55 42.04 -33.48 10.23
CA GLU A 55 42.93 -32.87 11.24
C GLU A 55 43.32 -31.42 10.95
N GLN A 56 42.33 -30.54 10.80
CA GLN A 56 42.61 -29.09 10.85
C GLN A 56 41.47 -28.35 11.56
N TYR A 57 41.33 -28.64 12.85
CA TYR A 57 40.56 -27.85 13.81
C TYR A 57 41.47 -26.90 14.61
N GLU A 58 42.55 -26.45 13.98
CA GLU A 58 43.37 -25.32 14.41
C GLU A 58 43.51 -24.41 13.18
N ASP A 59 43.26 -23.10 13.37
CA ASP A 59 43.23 -22.00 12.38
C ASP A 59 41.86 -21.42 11.95
N GLU A 60 40.79 -21.60 12.75
CA GLU A 60 39.61 -20.72 12.68
C GLU A 60 39.85 -19.36 13.39
N LEU A 61 41.01 -18.73 13.14
CA LEU A 61 41.24 -17.31 13.43
C LEU A 61 41.32 -16.42 12.19
N ASP A 62 41.22 -16.98 10.98
CA ASP A 62 41.09 -16.20 9.76
C ASP A 62 39.65 -16.28 9.24
N LEU A 63 38.75 -15.59 9.93
CA LEU A 63 37.61 -14.99 9.24
C LEU A 63 38.20 -14.05 8.17
N PRO A 64 38.04 -14.29 6.85
CA PRO A 64 38.29 -13.23 5.92
C PRO A 64 37.27 -12.15 6.25
N MET A 65 37.73 -11.05 6.83
CA MET A 65 37.04 -9.78 6.72
C MET A 65 36.76 -9.57 5.24
N THR A 66 35.58 -10.01 4.80
CA THR A 66 35.08 -9.77 3.45
C THR A 66 34.78 -8.28 3.41
N ALA A 67 35.82 -7.54 3.06
CA ALA A 67 35.77 -6.13 2.80
C ALA A 67 34.72 -5.87 1.71
N GLY A 68 33.70 -5.09 2.05
CA GLY A 68 32.90 -4.39 1.05
C GLY A 68 31.48 -4.90 0.85
N THR A 69 30.72 -5.20 1.91
CA THR A 69 29.31 -4.78 1.84
C THR A 69 29.28 -3.31 2.23
N PRO A 70 29.20 -2.34 1.30
CA PRO A 70 28.90 -0.98 1.72
C PRO A 70 27.49 -1.04 2.31
N LEU A 71 27.38 -0.92 3.63
CA LEU A 71 26.15 -0.41 4.24
C LEU A 71 25.95 0.97 3.61
N ALA A 72 25.13 1.01 2.56
CA ALA A 72 24.84 2.23 1.82
C ALA A 72 24.42 3.29 2.84
N PRO A 73 25.03 4.49 2.81
CA PRO A 73 24.73 5.49 3.81
C PRO A 73 23.24 5.79 3.76
N ALA A 74 22.58 5.49 4.87
CA ALA A 74 21.25 6.00 5.21
C ALA A 74 21.38 7.51 5.45
N GLY A 75 21.77 8.24 4.41
CA GLY A 75 21.53 9.67 4.35
C GLY A 75 20.05 9.84 4.15
N ASP A 76 19.41 10.59 5.04
CA ASP A 76 18.09 11.14 4.81
C ASP A 76 18.16 12.02 3.56
N LYS A 77 17.99 11.37 2.42
CA LYS A 77 18.03 11.96 1.10
C LYS A 77 16.90 12.98 1.02
N VAL A 78 17.24 14.19 0.60
CA VAL A 78 16.30 15.25 0.23
C VAL A 78 15.16 14.63 -0.58
N ARG A 79 13.94 14.83 -0.12
CA ARG A 79 12.72 14.24 -0.69
C ARG A 79 11.81 15.34 -1.22
N LEU A 80 11.23 15.12 -2.39
CA LEU A 80 10.22 16.00 -2.95
C LEU A 80 8.85 15.38 -2.72
N ARG A 81 7.96 16.11 -2.05
CA ARG A 81 6.57 15.73 -1.88
C ARG A 81 5.69 16.59 -2.75
N ILE A 82 4.97 15.96 -3.67
CA ILE A 82 4.08 16.59 -4.64
C ILE A 82 2.65 16.27 -4.21
N ARG A 83 1.91 17.29 -3.79
CA ARG A 83 0.47 17.19 -3.53
C ARG A 83 -0.26 17.71 -4.74
N MET A 84 -1.21 16.94 -5.24
CA MET A 84 -2.03 17.32 -6.39
C MET A 84 -3.51 17.26 -6.03
N ARG A 85 -4.26 18.24 -6.54
CA ARG A 85 -5.70 18.39 -6.32
C ARG A 85 -6.41 18.59 -7.64
N SER A 86 -7.54 17.91 -7.82
CA SER A 86 -8.43 18.18 -8.96
C SER A 86 -9.87 17.80 -8.63
N TYR A 87 -10.79 18.31 -9.44
CA TYR A 87 -12.20 17.88 -9.44
C TYR A 87 -12.41 16.61 -10.27
N GLU A 88 -11.50 16.31 -11.21
CA GLU A 88 -11.58 15.13 -12.07
C GLU A 88 -10.49 14.11 -11.76
N VAL A 89 -10.86 12.83 -11.80
CA VAL A 89 -9.96 11.71 -11.45
C VAL A 89 -8.97 11.42 -12.59
N LYS A 90 -9.40 11.52 -13.85
CA LYS A 90 -8.60 11.17 -15.03
C LYS A 90 -7.38 12.07 -15.18
N LEU A 91 -7.58 13.38 -15.05
CA LEU A 91 -6.48 14.36 -15.13
C LEU A 91 -5.40 14.13 -14.07
N LEU A 92 -5.78 13.66 -12.87
CA LEU A 92 -4.82 13.29 -11.84
C LEU A 92 -4.01 12.04 -12.20
N GLU A 93 -4.61 11.07 -12.88
CA GLU A 93 -3.92 9.86 -13.37
C GLU A 93 -2.94 10.21 -14.49
N ASP A 94 -3.38 11.06 -15.41
CA ASP A 94 -2.54 11.57 -16.49
C ASP A 94 -1.33 12.34 -15.93
N CYS A 95 -1.55 13.23 -14.94
CA CYS A 95 -0.48 13.89 -14.19
C CYS A 95 0.53 12.90 -13.60
N ILE A 96 0.04 11.86 -12.91
CA ILE A 96 0.91 10.89 -12.24
C ILE A 96 1.78 10.16 -13.25
N THR A 97 1.18 9.75 -14.37
CA THR A 97 1.88 9.03 -15.44
C THR A 97 2.98 9.91 -16.06
N GLN A 98 2.71 11.20 -16.23
CA GLN A 98 3.70 12.16 -16.70
C GLN A 98 4.82 12.39 -15.67
N ILE A 99 4.50 12.57 -14.39
CA ILE A 99 5.50 12.71 -13.32
C ILE A 99 6.38 11.47 -13.24
N GLN A 100 5.80 10.28 -13.38
CA GLN A 100 6.54 9.03 -13.41
C GLN A 100 7.53 9.00 -14.60
N THR A 101 7.08 9.40 -15.79
CA THR A 101 7.93 9.46 -16.99
C THR A 101 9.13 10.39 -16.79
N VAL A 102 8.94 11.54 -16.14
CA VAL A 102 10.02 12.49 -15.85
C VAL A 102 10.97 11.95 -14.75
N ALA A 103 10.43 11.27 -13.75
CA ALA A 103 11.24 10.66 -12.69
C ALA A 103 12.12 9.52 -13.23
N ASP A 104 11.57 8.69 -14.12
CA ASP A 104 12.29 7.60 -14.77
C ASP A 104 13.40 8.13 -15.69
N ALA A 105 13.14 9.23 -16.42
CA ALA A 105 14.14 9.88 -17.28
C ALA A 105 15.34 10.45 -16.50
N THR A 106 15.14 10.87 -15.24
CA THR A 106 16.18 11.48 -14.39
C THR A 106 16.80 10.51 -13.38
N GLY A 107 16.25 9.29 -13.26
CA GLY A 107 16.71 8.26 -12.31
C GLY A 107 16.29 8.51 -10.85
N ALA A 108 15.30 9.38 -10.62
CA ALA A 108 14.73 9.58 -9.29
C ALA A 108 13.82 8.40 -8.90
N VAL A 109 13.87 7.98 -7.64
CA VAL A 109 13.05 6.84 -7.19
C VAL A 109 11.63 7.32 -6.91
N PHE A 110 10.70 6.94 -7.80
CA PHE A 110 9.29 7.24 -7.69
C PHE A 110 8.62 6.38 -6.60
N LYS A 111 8.07 7.03 -5.57
CA LYS A 111 7.16 6.37 -4.63
C LYS A 111 5.74 6.55 -5.12
N GLY A 112 5.06 5.42 -5.31
CA GLY A 112 3.74 5.31 -5.93
C GLY A 112 2.69 6.30 -5.42
N PRO A 113 1.66 6.58 -6.22
CA PRO A 113 0.63 7.55 -5.88
C PRO A 113 -0.15 7.10 -4.64
N VAL A 114 -0.11 7.92 -3.59
CA VAL A 114 -0.91 7.72 -2.39
C VAL A 114 -2.21 8.47 -2.54
N MET A 115 -3.33 7.74 -2.50
CA MET A 115 -4.66 8.32 -2.50
C MET A 115 -4.94 8.93 -1.13
N LEU A 116 -5.14 10.24 -1.09
CA LEU A 116 -5.63 10.90 0.10
C LEU A 116 -7.17 10.92 0.06
N PRO A 117 -7.84 10.94 1.21
CA PRO A 117 -9.29 11.01 1.26
C PRO A 117 -9.84 12.19 0.44
N THR A 118 -10.85 11.90 -0.38
CA THR A 118 -11.53 12.92 -1.20
C THR A 118 -12.39 13.80 -0.30
N LYS A 119 -12.25 15.12 -0.42
CA LYS A 119 -13.09 16.07 0.31
C LYS A 119 -14.39 16.27 -0.46
N LYS A 120 -15.52 15.93 0.16
CA LYS A 120 -16.86 16.09 -0.41
C LYS A 120 -17.60 17.21 0.32
N ARG A 121 -18.01 18.25 -0.43
CA ARG A 121 -18.86 19.33 0.07
C ARG A 121 -20.23 19.22 -0.57
N VAL A 122 -21.29 19.10 0.24
CA VAL A 122 -22.67 18.94 -0.23
C VAL A 122 -23.42 20.25 -0.04
N TYR A 123 -24.08 20.72 -1.09
CA TYR A 123 -24.90 21.93 -1.11
C TYR A 123 -26.34 21.55 -1.44
N CYS A 124 -27.29 22.23 -0.81
CA CYS A 124 -28.71 22.04 -1.07
C CYS A 124 -29.30 23.37 -1.53
N VAL A 125 -29.87 23.39 -2.74
CA VAL A 125 -30.52 24.57 -3.32
C VAL A 125 -32.00 24.28 -3.54
N LEU A 126 -32.85 25.28 -3.43
CA LEU A 126 -34.27 25.14 -3.81
C LEU A 126 -34.38 25.05 -5.34
N ARG A 127 -35.13 24.07 -5.84
CA ARG A 127 -35.38 23.92 -7.28
C ARG A 127 -36.30 25.02 -7.82
N SER A 128 -37.27 25.44 -7.00
CA SER A 128 -38.26 26.44 -7.37
C SER A 128 -37.90 27.79 -6.75
N PRO A 129 -38.10 28.92 -7.46
CA PRO A 129 -37.86 30.25 -6.92
C PRO A 129 -38.84 30.64 -5.81
N HIS A 130 -40.04 30.04 -5.74
CA HIS A 130 -41.08 30.43 -4.76
C HIS A 130 -41.88 29.21 -4.23
N VAL A 131 -42.36 29.33 -2.99
CA VAL A 131 -43.24 28.40 -2.24
C VAL A 131 -42.67 27.01 -1.91
N ASN A 132 -42.04 26.31 -2.86
CA ASN A 132 -41.76 24.88 -2.72
C ASN A 132 -40.47 24.58 -1.93
N LYS A 133 -40.58 24.42 -0.59
CA LYS A 133 -39.43 24.16 0.32
C LYS A 133 -38.92 22.71 0.31
N ASP A 134 -39.78 21.75 -0.03
CA ASP A 134 -39.43 20.32 -0.05
C ASP A 134 -38.79 19.91 -1.38
N ALA A 135 -38.99 20.72 -2.42
CA ALA A 135 -38.31 20.61 -3.71
C ALA A 135 -36.88 21.15 -3.61
N ARG A 136 -35.99 20.37 -2.99
CA ARG A 136 -34.54 20.66 -2.92
C ARG A 136 -33.77 19.85 -3.94
N GLU A 137 -32.67 20.39 -4.41
CA GLU A 137 -31.68 19.72 -5.24
C GLU A 137 -30.36 19.64 -4.48
N HIS A 138 -29.74 18.47 -4.54
CA HIS A 138 -28.50 18.18 -3.83
C HIS A 138 -27.36 18.18 -4.82
N PHE A 139 -26.47 19.15 -4.69
CA PHE A 139 -25.23 19.19 -5.44
C PHE A 139 -24.07 18.82 -4.54
N GLU A 140 -23.00 18.31 -5.14
CA GLU A 140 -21.76 18.10 -4.43
C GLU A 140 -20.56 18.55 -5.25
N ILE A 141 -19.55 19.06 -4.55
CA ILE A 141 -18.22 19.29 -5.10
C ILE A 141 -17.32 18.24 -4.47
N ARG A 142 -16.69 17.42 -5.31
CA ARG A 142 -15.67 16.44 -4.91
C ARG A 142 -14.30 16.97 -5.30
N THR A 143 -13.41 17.09 -4.32
CA THR A 143 -12.00 17.41 -4.57
C THR A 143 -11.16 16.19 -4.25
N HIS A 144 -10.55 15.63 -5.30
CA HIS A 144 -9.68 14.48 -5.21
C HIS A 144 -8.26 14.94 -4.90
N HIS A 145 -7.65 14.31 -3.90
CA HIS A 145 -6.29 14.63 -3.44
C HIS A 145 -5.39 13.40 -3.66
N ARG A 146 -4.21 13.61 -4.24
CA ARG A 146 -3.17 12.58 -4.32
C ARG A 146 -1.84 13.14 -3.84
N LEU A 147 -1.01 12.27 -3.28
CA LEU A 147 0.34 12.58 -2.83
C LEU A 147 1.32 11.64 -3.54
N VAL A 148 2.36 12.22 -4.13
CA VAL A 148 3.48 11.48 -4.73
C VAL A 148 4.75 11.95 -4.02
N ASP A 149 5.61 11.01 -3.63
CA ASP A 149 6.93 11.33 -3.07
C ASP A 149 8.01 10.85 -4.04
N LEU A 150 9.03 11.68 -4.29
CA LEU A 150 10.26 11.29 -4.98
C LEU A 150 11.41 11.22 -3.99
N LYS A 151 12.19 10.13 -4.07
CA LYS A 151 13.41 9.91 -3.29
C LYS A 151 14.64 10.06 -4.19
N ASN A 152 15.79 10.39 -3.60
CA ASN A 152 17.06 10.64 -4.30
C ASN A 152 16.94 11.80 -5.29
N LEU A 153 16.61 12.99 -4.79
CA LEU A 153 16.41 14.16 -5.65
C LEU A 153 17.76 14.71 -6.15
N SER A 154 17.99 14.68 -7.47
CA SER A 154 19.10 15.39 -8.12
C SER A 154 18.69 16.83 -8.46
N ALA A 155 19.66 17.72 -8.65
CA ALA A 155 19.38 19.10 -9.07
C ALA A 155 18.65 19.15 -10.43
N GLU A 156 19.00 18.24 -11.33
CA GLU A 156 18.35 18.07 -12.63
C GLU A 156 16.88 17.65 -12.47
N THR A 157 16.58 16.72 -11.54
CA THR A 157 15.21 16.30 -11.25
C THR A 157 14.34 17.47 -10.78
N VAL A 158 14.87 18.32 -9.88
CA VAL A 158 14.14 19.49 -9.37
C VAL A 158 13.80 20.44 -10.51
N SER A 159 14.77 20.73 -11.39
CA SER A 159 14.56 21.63 -12.52
C SER A 159 13.53 21.07 -13.51
N MET A 160 13.61 19.77 -13.84
CA MET A 160 12.65 19.12 -14.73
C MET A 160 11.22 19.11 -14.16
N MET A 161 11.07 18.86 -12.86
CA MET A 161 9.74 18.82 -12.21
C MET A 161 9.11 20.20 -12.12
N MET A 162 9.89 21.27 -11.98
CA MET A 162 9.39 22.64 -11.98
C MET A 162 9.09 23.15 -13.39
N GLN A 163 9.82 22.67 -14.39
CA GLN A 163 9.63 23.06 -15.79
C GLN A 163 8.46 22.33 -16.46
N TRP A 164 8.17 21.10 -16.03
CA TRP A 164 7.06 20.34 -16.59
C TRP A 164 5.72 21.02 -16.31
N VAL A 165 4.85 21.02 -17.31
CA VAL A 165 3.55 21.69 -17.26
C VAL A 165 2.46 20.69 -16.92
N PRO A 166 1.75 20.84 -15.80
CA PRO A 166 0.61 19.99 -15.49
C PRO A 166 -0.54 20.22 -16.47
N PRO A 167 -1.36 19.17 -16.75
CA PRO A 167 -2.61 19.32 -17.46
C PRO A 167 -3.52 20.34 -16.76
N SER A 168 -4.31 21.05 -17.58
CA SER A 168 -5.25 22.06 -17.10
C SER A 168 -6.25 21.45 -16.12
N GLY A 169 -6.56 22.17 -15.04
CA GLY A 169 -7.51 21.72 -14.02
C GLY A 169 -6.91 20.83 -12.92
N VAL A 170 -5.58 20.67 -12.87
CA VAL A 170 -4.87 20.09 -11.73
C VAL A 170 -4.03 21.16 -11.04
N GLU A 171 -4.23 21.29 -9.74
CA GLU A 171 -3.43 22.16 -8.88
C GLU A 171 -2.33 21.32 -8.24
N VAL A 172 -1.08 21.78 -8.35
CA VAL A 172 0.11 21.07 -7.86
C VAL A 172 0.83 21.92 -6.82
N GLU A 173 1.10 21.35 -5.65
CA GLU A 173 1.91 21.93 -4.58
C GLU A 173 3.18 21.09 -4.40
N CYS A 174 4.35 21.71 -4.60
CA CYS A 174 5.65 21.08 -4.43
C CYS A 174 6.26 21.49 -3.08
N SER A 175 6.63 20.52 -2.24
CA SER A 175 7.31 20.76 -0.96
C SER A 175 8.58 19.92 -0.84
N ILE A 176 9.70 20.57 -0.54
CA ILE A 176 10.98 19.91 -0.25
C ILE A 176 11.02 19.61 1.25
N ALA A 177 11.36 18.38 1.62
CA ALA A 177 11.30 17.89 3.00
C ALA A 177 12.43 16.92 3.36
#